data_AF-A0AAV0ZV60-F1
#
_entry.id   AF-A0AAV0ZV60-F1
#
_cell.length_a   1.000
_cell.length_b   1.000
_cell.length_c   1.000
_cell.angle_alpha   90.00
_cell.angle_beta   90.00
_cell.angle_gamma   90.00
#
_symmetry.space_group_name_H-M   'P 1'
#
loop_
_entity.id
_entity.type
_entity.pdbx_description
1 polymer ?
#
loop_
_entity_poly.entity_id
_entity_poly.type
_entity_poly.pdbx_seq_one_letter_code
_entity_poly.pdbx_strand_id
1 'polypeptide(L)'
;MVTIRADEISKIIREHIEQYNTEVKIVNTGTVLQVGDGIARIYGLDEVMAGELVEFEETKLIDGRGEISASESRLIESPAPGHGQRELIIGDRQAVDETANSPATLQYLAPYTGAALAEYFMYRERHTLIIYDDSSKQAQAYRQMSLLLRRPPGRKAYPRDVFYLHSRLLERAAKLSSQLGVSAYIPTNVISITDGQIFLSADLFNAGIRPAINVGISVSRVGSVAQIKAMKQVAAILKEAIQEQMELFLLQEQVKKID
;
A
#
# COMPACT_ATOMS: atom_id res chain seq x y z
N MET A 1 25.06 15.40 -18.20
CA MET A 1 24.46 16.75 -18.08
C MET A 1 23.44 16.89 -19.19
N VAL A 2 22.16 17.01 -18.86
CA VAL A 2 21.12 17.29 -19.86
C VAL A 2 21.35 18.73 -20.35
N THR A 3 21.55 18.92 -21.65
CA THR A 3 21.67 20.24 -22.27
C THR A 3 20.30 20.89 -22.28
N ILE A 4 19.99 21.66 -21.23
CA ILE A 4 18.74 22.43 -21.15
C ILE A 4 18.80 23.52 -22.20
N ARG A 5 17.88 23.49 -23.16
CA ARG A 5 17.75 24.52 -24.21
C ARG A 5 16.80 25.62 -23.72
N ALA A 6 17.31 26.84 -23.61
CA ALA A 6 16.53 28.00 -23.17
C ALA A 6 15.29 28.26 -24.06
N ASP A 7 15.37 27.88 -25.34
CA ASP A 7 14.28 28.03 -26.30
C ASP A 7 13.07 27.13 -25.98
N GLU A 8 13.32 25.90 -25.51
CA GLU A 8 12.25 24.97 -25.12
C GLU A 8 11.51 25.46 -23.87
N ILE A 9 12.25 25.96 -22.87
CA ILE A 9 11.67 26.57 -21.67
C ILE A 9 10.80 27.77 -22.05
N SER A 10 11.32 28.65 -22.91
CA SER A 10 10.59 29.84 -23.35
C SER A 10 9.30 29.50 -24.10
N LYS A 11 9.31 28.42 -24.89
CA LYS A 11 8.14 27.92 -25.59
C LYS A 11 7.09 27.37 -24.62
N ILE A 12 7.49 26.52 -23.67
CA ILE A 12 6.58 25.93 -22.67
C ILE A 12 5.91 27.01 -21.81
N ILE A 13 6.68 28.02 -21.37
CA ILE A 13 6.14 29.14 -20.59
C ILE A 13 5.15 29.96 -21.42
N ARG A 14 5.46 30.23 -22.69
CA ARG A 14 4.56 30.97 -23.59
C ARG A 14 3.26 30.22 -23.82
N GLU A 15 3.32 28.91 -24.07
CA GLU A 15 2.14 28.05 -24.20
C GLU A 15 1.27 28.06 -22.93
N HIS A 16 1.87 28.02 -21.74
CA HIS A 16 1.14 28.12 -20.46
C HIS A 16 0.46 29.48 -20.27
N ILE A 17 1.12 30.58 -20.64
CA ILE A 17 0.54 31.93 -20.56
C ILE A 17 -0.60 32.08 -21.56
N GLU A 18 -0.45 31.56 -22.79
CA GLU A 18 -1.50 31.61 -23.82
C GLU A 18 -2.75 30.81 -23.43
N GLN A 19 -2.58 29.70 -22.71
CA GLN A 19 -3.68 28.88 -22.17
C GLN A 19 -4.24 29.42 -20.85
N TYR A 20 -3.66 30.48 -20.28
CA TYR A 20 -4.06 31.02 -18.99
C TYR A 20 -5.40 31.75 -19.10
N ASN A 21 -6.49 31.03 -18.87
CA ASN A 21 -7.82 31.61 -18.81
C ASN A 21 -8.12 32.07 -17.37
N THR A 22 -8.40 33.36 -17.19
CA THR A 22 -8.77 33.90 -15.88
C THR A 22 -10.24 33.59 -15.59
N GLU A 23 -10.52 32.39 -15.09
CA GLU A 23 -11.84 32.05 -14.58
C GLU A 23 -11.99 32.58 -13.14
N VAL A 24 -12.97 33.45 -12.92
CA VAL A 24 -13.36 33.85 -11.57
C VAL A 24 -14.14 32.70 -10.94
N LYS A 25 -13.47 31.93 -10.07
CA LYS A 25 -14.09 30.84 -9.32
C LYS A 25 -14.55 31.35 -7.96
N ILE A 26 -15.82 31.13 -7.64
CA ILE A 26 -16.32 31.27 -6.28
C ILE A 26 -15.77 30.09 -5.49
N VAL A 27 -14.92 30.38 -4.51
CA VAL A 27 -14.28 29.37 -3.65
C VAL A 27 -14.84 29.46 -2.24
N ASN A 28 -15.14 28.31 -1.66
CA ASN A 28 -15.49 28.21 -0.25
C ASN A 28 -14.20 28.32 0.58
N THR A 29 -14.11 29.34 1.44
CA THR A 29 -12.90 29.64 2.22
C THR A 29 -13.14 29.48 3.71
N GLY A 30 -12.14 28.98 4.43
CA GLY A 30 -12.14 28.94 5.89
C GLY A 30 -10.94 29.66 6.49
N THR A 31 -10.99 29.93 7.79
CA THR A 31 -9.90 30.52 8.55
C THR A 31 -9.29 29.49 9.49
N VAL A 32 -7.97 29.36 9.47
CA VAL A 32 -7.24 28.47 10.38
C VAL A 32 -7.26 29.07 11.79
N LEU A 33 -7.89 28.37 12.73
CA LEU A 33 -7.94 28.78 14.14
C LEU A 33 -6.70 28.33 14.92
N GLN A 34 -6.20 27.14 14.61
CA GLN A 34 -5.10 26.53 15.33
C GLN A 34 -4.32 25.60 14.40
N VAL A 35 -2.99 25.61 14.51
CA VAL A 35 -2.10 24.64 13.87
C VAL A 35 -1.20 24.05 14.94
N GLY A 36 -1.04 22.73 14.94
CA GLY A 36 -0.11 22.03 15.81
C GLY A 36 0.14 20.60 15.33
N ASP A 37 1.39 20.16 15.36
CA ASP A 37 1.82 18.79 15.04
C ASP A 37 1.30 18.25 13.69
N GLY A 38 1.15 19.13 12.69
CA GLY A 38 0.62 18.77 11.36
C GLY A 38 -0.91 18.65 11.28
N ILE A 39 -1.64 19.10 12.32
CA ILE A 39 -3.11 19.21 12.32
C ILE A 39 -3.52 20.67 12.38
N ALA A 40 -4.45 21.05 11.52
CA ALA A 40 -5.11 22.35 11.53
C ALA A 40 -6.57 22.21 11.98
N ARG A 41 -7.02 23.13 12.84
CA ARG A 41 -8.45 23.34 13.11
C ARG A 41 -8.91 24.55 12.33
N ILE A 42 -9.87 24.36 11.43
CA ILE A 42 -10.35 25.38 10.51
C ILE A 42 -11.79 25.72 10.89
N TYR A 43 -12.13 27.00 10.81
CA TYR A 43 -13.50 27.52 10.93
C TYR A 43 -14.01 27.99 9.56
N GLY A 44 -15.28 27.77 9.27
CA GLY A 44 -15.85 27.91 7.94
C GLY A 44 -15.73 26.62 7.14
N LEU A 45 -15.51 26.74 5.82
CA LEU A 45 -15.55 25.61 4.88
C LEU A 45 -16.89 24.84 4.95
N ASP A 46 -18.02 25.54 4.94
CA ASP A 46 -19.34 24.93 5.21
C ASP A 46 -19.76 23.89 4.16
N GLU A 47 -19.27 24.02 2.93
CA GLU A 47 -19.53 23.11 1.81
C GLU A 47 -18.46 22.00 1.63
N VAL A 48 -17.49 21.87 2.54
CA VAL A 48 -16.41 20.87 2.39
C VAL A 48 -16.91 19.44 2.61
N MET A 49 -16.46 18.52 1.75
CA MET A 49 -16.77 17.10 1.88
C MET A 49 -15.70 16.35 2.68
N ALA A 50 -16.12 15.28 3.38
CA ALA A 50 -15.17 14.41 4.07
C ALA A 50 -14.22 13.74 3.06
N GLY A 51 -12.91 13.90 3.27
CA GLY A 51 -11.87 13.37 2.38
C GLY A 51 -11.44 14.31 1.25
N GLU A 52 -11.98 15.53 1.21
CA GLU A 52 -11.56 16.57 0.28
C GLU A 52 -10.20 17.17 0.67
N LEU A 53 -9.41 17.56 -0.33
CA LEU A 53 -8.14 18.26 -0.12
C LEU A 53 -8.41 19.73 0.16
N VAL A 54 -7.86 20.24 1.25
CA VAL A 54 -7.89 21.67 1.57
C VAL A 54 -6.57 22.29 1.14
N GLU A 55 -6.67 23.30 0.27
CA GLU A 55 -5.51 24.07 -0.18
C GLU A 55 -5.17 25.17 0.83
N PHE A 56 -3.89 25.27 1.18
CA PHE A 56 -3.34 26.36 1.99
C PHE A 56 -2.54 27.29 1.07
N GLU A 57 -2.48 28.58 1.40
CA GLU A 57 -1.85 29.62 0.55
C GLU A 57 -0.36 29.35 0.25
N GLU A 58 0.33 28.53 1.04
CA GLU A 58 1.71 28.12 0.80
C GLU A 58 1.82 26.61 0.58
N THR A 59 1.74 26.17 -0.68
CA THR A 59 2.16 24.81 -1.06
C THR A 59 3.40 24.88 -1.96
N LYS A 60 4.47 24.18 -1.56
CA LYS A 60 5.67 23.98 -2.37
C LYS A 60 5.79 22.51 -2.75
N LEU A 61 6.05 22.26 -4.04
CA LEU A 61 6.34 20.93 -4.58
C LEU A 61 7.66 20.40 -4.00
N ILE A 62 7.69 19.09 -3.73
CA ILE A 62 8.68 18.44 -2.83
C ILE A 62 9.80 17.65 -3.53
N ASP A 63 9.72 17.34 -4.83
CA ASP A 63 10.64 16.36 -5.42
C ASP A 63 11.68 16.91 -6.41
N GLY A 64 11.55 18.16 -6.88
CA GLY A 64 12.51 18.81 -7.78
C GLY A 64 12.76 18.09 -9.12
N ARG A 65 11.95 17.07 -9.47
CA ARG A 65 12.10 16.28 -10.70
C ARG A 65 11.18 16.74 -11.84
N GLY A 66 10.42 17.81 -11.60
CA GLY A 66 9.40 18.32 -12.51
C GLY A 66 8.10 17.54 -12.36
N GLU A 67 7.02 18.09 -12.90
CA GLU A 67 5.70 17.46 -12.82
C GLU A 67 5.64 16.18 -13.65
N ILE A 68 5.09 15.11 -13.06
CA ILE A 68 4.74 13.92 -13.82
C ILE A 68 3.47 14.25 -14.60
N SER A 69 3.57 14.25 -15.94
CA SER A 69 2.41 14.39 -16.81
C SER A 69 1.50 13.16 -16.68
N ALA A 70 0.52 13.23 -15.79
CA ALA A 70 -0.53 12.23 -15.64
C ALA A 70 -1.69 12.55 -16.58
N SER A 71 -2.14 11.57 -17.38
CA SER A 71 -3.28 11.73 -18.28
C SER A 71 -4.64 11.62 -17.58
N GLU A 72 -4.67 11.06 -16.36
CA GLU A 72 -5.88 10.77 -15.61
C GLU A 72 -5.66 10.95 -14.11
N SER A 73 -6.73 11.36 -13.40
CA SER A 73 -6.78 11.36 -11.94
C SER A 73 -7.56 10.14 -11.43
N ARG A 74 -7.11 9.57 -10.31
CA ARG A 74 -7.77 8.45 -9.65
C ARG A 74 -7.90 8.73 -8.17
N LEU A 75 -9.01 8.29 -7.57
CA LEU A 75 -9.22 8.41 -6.13
C LEU A 75 -8.17 7.58 -5.38
N ILE A 76 -7.42 8.23 -4.49
CA ILE A 76 -6.48 7.57 -3.56
C ILE A 76 -7.23 6.55 -2.69
N GLU A 77 -8.43 6.93 -2.29
CA GLU A 77 -9.36 6.20 -1.44
C GLU A 77 -10.40 5.39 -2.25
N SER A 78 -9.97 4.67 -3.30
CA SER A 78 -10.87 3.89 -4.15
C SER A 78 -11.50 2.68 -3.43
N PRO A 79 -12.70 2.24 -3.87
CA PRO A 79 -13.32 1.02 -3.37
C PRO A 79 -12.60 -0.23 -3.91
N ALA A 80 -12.63 -1.32 -3.13
CA ALA A 80 -12.05 -2.60 -3.53
C ALA A 80 -12.87 -3.28 -4.65
N PRO A 81 -12.24 -4.07 -5.55
CA PRO A 81 -12.94 -4.88 -6.55
C PRO A 81 -13.76 -6.03 -5.91
N GLY A 82 -14.82 -6.48 -6.58
CA GLY A 82 -15.61 -7.64 -6.12
C GLY A 82 -14.94 -9.00 -6.40
N HIS A 83 -15.53 -10.08 -5.87
CA HIS A 83 -14.95 -11.42 -5.87
C HIS A 83 -14.92 -12.09 -7.27
N GLY A 84 -13.73 -12.45 -7.76
CA GLY A 84 -13.49 -13.19 -9.01
C GLY A 84 -12.17 -13.98 -9.00
N GLN A 85 -12.05 -15.02 -9.84
CA GLN A 85 -10.90 -15.96 -9.86
C GLN A 85 -9.56 -15.26 -10.12
N ARG A 86 -8.47 -15.76 -9.49
CA ARG A 86 -7.18 -15.09 -9.26
C ARG A 86 -6.02 -15.62 -10.14
N GLU A 87 -5.23 -14.72 -10.72
CA GLU A 87 -3.98 -14.98 -11.45
C GLU A 87 -3.06 -13.76 -11.30
N LEU A 88 -1.76 -14.02 -11.10
CA LEU A 88 -0.71 -13.07 -10.78
C LEU A 88 0.36 -13.12 -11.87
N ILE A 89 0.68 -11.98 -12.50
CA ILE A 89 1.89 -11.80 -13.34
C ILE A 89 2.39 -10.34 -13.17
N ILE A 90 3.63 -10.01 -13.55
CA ILE A 90 4.35 -8.77 -13.17
C ILE A 90 4.51 -7.83 -14.38
N GLY A 91 4.40 -6.50 -14.16
CA GLY A 91 4.68 -5.43 -15.12
C GLY A 91 5.51 -4.28 -14.49
N ASP A 92 5.76 -3.22 -15.28
CA ASP A 92 6.73 -2.13 -15.03
C ASP A 92 6.83 -1.57 -13.59
N ARG A 93 8.06 -1.21 -13.18
CA ARG A 93 8.40 -0.77 -11.83
C ARG A 93 8.18 0.74 -11.64
N GLN A 94 7.20 1.12 -10.82
CA GLN A 94 7.08 2.46 -10.26
C GLN A 94 7.28 2.41 -8.73
N ALA A 95 7.82 3.47 -8.14
CA ALA A 95 8.09 3.56 -6.71
C ALA A 95 7.39 4.79 -6.13
N VAL A 96 6.63 4.58 -5.06
CA VAL A 96 6.11 5.62 -4.17
C VAL A 96 6.96 5.55 -2.91
N ASP A 97 7.63 6.64 -2.56
CA ASP A 97 8.59 6.67 -1.45
C ASP A 97 8.19 7.76 -0.45
N GLU A 98 8.03 7.35 0.81
CA GLU A 98 7.85 8.27 1.94
C GLU A 98 8.76 7.83 3.07
N THR A 99 9.69 8.71 3.43
CA THR A 99 10.70 8.41 4.44
C THR A 99 10.15 8.60 5.85
N ALA A 100 10.87 8.11 6.86
CA ALA A 100 10.50 8.30 8.26
C ALA A 100 10.43 9.78 8.69
N ASN A 101 11.09 10.69 7.94
CA ASN A 101 11.07 12.13 8.20
C ASN A 101 9.86 12.83 7.57
N SER A 102 9.13 12.16 6.68
CA SER A 102 7.92 12.70 6.07
C SER A 102 6.80 12.85 7.11
N PRO A 103 5.88 13.81 6.94
CA PRO A 103 4.69 13.92 7.79
C PRO A 103 3.92 12.60 7.91
N ALA A 104 3.36 12.32 9.08
CA ALA A 104 2.58 11.10 9.33
C ALA A 104 1.44 10.94 8.32
N THR A 105 0.85 12.05 7.85
CA THR A 105 -0.19 12.05 6.82
C THR A 105 0.30 11.46 5.49
N LEU A 106 1.51 11.80 5.04
CA LEU A 106 2.07 11.25 3.80
C LEU A 106 2.43 9.78 3.96
N GLN A 107 3.07 9.40 5.06
CA GLN A 107 3.37 8.00 5.37
C GLN A 107 2.10 7.13 5.44
N TYR A 108 1.00 7.71 5.92
CA TYR A 108 -0.32 7.08 5.96
C TYR A 108 -0.93 6.90 4.56
N LEU A 109 -0.86 7.93 3.71
CA LEU A 109 -1.46 7.96 2.37
C LEU A 109 -0.63 7.24 1.29
N ALA A 110 0.68 7.08 1.49
CA ALA A 110 1.58 6.49 0.49
C ALA A 110 1.12 5.10 0.01
N PRO A 111 0.72 4.15 0.88
CA PRO A 111 0.23 2.85 0.41
C PRO A 111 -1.07 2.95 -0.39
N TYR A 112 -1.97 3.87 -0.05
CA TYR A 112 -3.20 4.11 -0.82
C TYR A 112 -2.90 4.70 -2.21
N THR A 113 -1.89 5.57 -2.28
CA THR A 113 -1.42 6.16 -3.54
C THR A 113 -0.78 5.10 -4.43
N GLY A 114 0.07 4.24 -3.86
CA GLY A 114 0.63 3.08 -4.56
C GLY A 114 -0.46 2.13 -5.06
N ALA A 115 -1.48 1.86 -4.26
CA ALA A 115 -2.62 1.04 -4.67
C ALA A 115 -3.43 1.70 -5.81
N ALA A 116 -3.66 3.01 -5.77
CA ALA A 116 -4.37 3.73 -6.84
C ALA A 116 -3.59 3.67 -8.17
N LEU A 117 -2.26 3.76 -8.09
CA LEU A 117 -1.38 3.61 -9.23
C LEU A 117 -1.37 2.17 -9.77
N ALA A 118 -1.33 1.17 -8.89
CA ALA A 118 -1.43 -0.22 -9.31
C ALA A 118 -2.78 -0.49 -9.98
N GLU A 119 -3.87 0.03 -9.44
CA GLU A 119 -5.20 -0.09 -10.02
C GLU A 119 -5.28 0.54 -11.42
N TYR A 120 -4.64 1.69 -11.66
CA TYR A 120 -4.61 2.31 -12.99
C TYR A 120 -4.15 1.33 -14.08
N PHE A 121 -3.14 0.50 -13.78
CA PHE A 121 -2.67 -0.54 -14.68
C PHE A 121 -3.57 -1.79 -14.64
N MET A 122 -4.03 -2.19 -13.46
CA MET A 122 -4.91 -3.36 -13.28
C MET A 122 -6.22 -3.25 -14.08
N TYR A 123 -6.88 -2.08 -14.04
CA TYR A 123 -8.11 -1.81 -14.78
C TYR A 123 -7.90 -1.64 -16.29
N ARG A 124 -6.65 -1.53 -16.75
CA ARG A 124 -6.27 -1.62 -18.17
C ARG A 124 -5.87 -3.04 -18.57
N GLU A 125 -6.34 -4.03 -17.82
CA GLU A 125 -6.07 -5.45 -18.05
C GLU A 125 -4.56 -5.78 -18.03
N ARG A 126 -3.75 -4.92 -17.42
CA ARG A 126 -2.32 -5.21 -17.20
C ARG A 126 -2.14 -5.94 -15.89
N HIS A 127 -1.12 -6.78 -15.87
CA HIS A 127 -0.72 -7.46 -14.66
C HIS A 127 0.15 -6.55 -13.78
N THR A 128 -0.17 -6.51 -12.48
CA THR A 128 0.40 -5.55 -11.54
C THR A 128 0.81 -6.22 -10.24
N LEU A 129 1.99 -5.88 -9.75
CA LEU A 129 2.48 -6.28 -8.44
C LEU A 129 2.78 -5.03 -7.63
N ILE A 130 2.27 -4.99 -6.39
CA ILE A 130 2.59 -3.96 -5.42
C ILE A 130 3.31 -4.59 -4.22
N ILE A 131 4.33 -3.90 -3.72
CA ILE A 131 5.08 -4.28 -2.53
C ILE A 131 4.99 -3.11 -1.56
N TYR A 132 4.52 -3.38 -0.34
CA TYR A 132 4.47 -2.40 0.74
C TYR A 132 5.63 -2.62 1.71
N ASP A 133 6.47 -1.61 1.92
CA ASP A 133 7.64 -1.66 2.83
C ASP A 133 7.60 -0.47 3.81
N ASP A 134 6.98 -0.57 4.98
CA ASP A 134 6.25 -1.71 5.54
C ASP A 134 4.88 -1.24 6.06
N SER A 135 3.91 -2.15 6.14
CA SER A 135 2.56 -1.82 6.60
C SER A 135 2.48 -1.51 8.12
N SER A 136 3.54 -1.79 8.88
CA SER A 136 3.63 -1.47 10.31
C SER A 136 3.91 0.01 10.53
N LYS A 137 4.77 0.63 9.72
CA LYS A 137 5.04 2.08 9.69
C LYS A 137 3.78 2.85 9.31
N GLN A 138 3.03 2.36 8.32
CA GLN A 138 1.73 2.94 7.99
C GLN A 138 0.77 2.89 9.20
N ALA A 139 0.72 1.77 9.93
CA ALA A 139 -0.09 1.64 11.12
C ALA A 139 0.33 2.61 12.23
N GLN A 140 1.65 2.78 12.41
CA GLN A 140 2.22 3.72 13.39
C GLN A 140 1.89 5.17 13.03
N ALA A 141 1.97 5.53 11.75
CA ALA A 141 1.56 6.84 11.24
C ALA A 141 0.06 7.08 11.47
N TYR A 142 -0.79 6.10 11.16
CA TYR A 142 -2.23 6.21 11.44
C TYR A 142 -2.53 6.37 12.92
N ARG A 143 -1.81 5.64 13.78
CA ARG A 143 -1.89 5.78 15.23
C ARG A 143 -1.52 7.19 15.68
N GLN A 144 -0.42 7.75 15.18
CA GLN A 144 0.01 9.11 15.50
C GLN A 144 -1.07 10.13 15.11
N MET A 145 -1.59 10.04 13.88
CA MET A 145 -2.68 10.91 13.42
C MET A 145 -3.92 10.79 14.30
N SER A 146 -4.33 9.57 14.64
CA SER A 146 -5.49 9.31 15.50
C SER A 146 -5.33 9.91 16.90
N LEU A 147 -4.14 9.85 17.48
CA LEU A 147 -3.85 10.42 18.79
C LEU A 147 -3.84 11.95 18.75
N LEU A 148 -3.27 12.55 17.70
CA LEU A 148 -3.27 13.99 17.50
C LEU A 148 -4.71 14.53 17.29
N LEU A 149 -5.55 13.77 16.59
CA LEU A 149 -6.99 14.03 16.48
C LEU A 149 -7.78 13.77 17.76
N ARG A 150 -7.10 13.35 18.85
CA ARG A 150 -7.71 13.03 20.15
C ARG A 150 -8.79 11.95 20.08
N ARG A 151 -8.69 11.03 19.11
CA ARG A 151 -9.58 9.87 19.04
C ARG A 151 -9.23 8.90 20.17
N PRO A 152 -10.22 8.22 20.77
CA PRO A 152 -9.98 7.28 21.87
C PRO A 152 -9.13 6.09 21.38
N PRO A 153 -7.97 5.83 22.01
CA PRO A 153 -7.10 4.73 21.62
C PRO A 153 -7.65 3.37 22.07
N GLY A 154 -7.23 2.31 21.37
CA GLY A 154 -7.42 0.92 21.74
C GLY A 154 -6.11 0.24 22.19
N ARG A 155 -5.96 -1.04 21.87
CA ARG A 155 -4.79 -1.85 22.26
C ARG A 155 -3.50 -1.27 21.66
N LYS A 156 -2.42 -1.17 22.48
CA LYS A 156 -1.13 -0.58 22.09
C LYS A 156 -1.25 0.84 21.50
N ALA A 157 -2.27 1.57 21.96
CA ALA A 157 -2.64 2.91 21.51
C ALA A 157 -3.12 3.03 20.05
N TYR A 158 -3.30 1.93 19.31
CA TYR A 158 -3.87 1.98 17.97
C TYR A 158 -5.38 2.29 18.01
N PRO A 159 -5.91 3.01 17.01
CA PRO A 159 -7.36 3.19 16.90
C PRO A 159 -8.06 1.87 16.58
N ARG A 160 -9.35 1.76 16.94
CA ARG A 160 -10.11 0.50 16.85
C ARG A 160 -10.29 0.00 15.41
N ASP A 161 -10.26 0.91 14.46
CA ASP A 161 -10.43 0.71 13.02
C ASP A 161 -9.09 0.54 12.28
N VAL A 162 -7.94 0.44 12.98
CA VAL A 162 -6.65 0.11 12.33
C VAL A 162 -6.75 -1.17 11.50
N PHE A 163 -7.61 -2.10 11.91
CA PHE A 163 -7.84 -3.32 11.17
C PHE A 163 -8.60 -3.08 9.86
N TYR A 164 -9.63 -2.23 9.91
CA TYR A 164 -10.40 -1.81 8.75
C TYR A 164 -9.52 -1.07 7.73
N LEU A 165 -8.53 -0.32 8.21
CA LEU A 165 -7.56 0.37 7.36
C LEU A 165 -6.79 -0.58 6.45
N HIS A 166 -6.10 -1.57 7.04
CA HIS A 166 -5.29 -2.52 6.27
C HIS A 166 -6.14 -3.41 5.39
N SER A 167 -7.34 -3.77 5.83
CA SER A 167 -8.24 -4.55 5.00
C SER A 167 -8.70 -3.79 3.78
N ARG A 168 -9.19 -2.56 3.95
CA ARG A 168 -9.55 -1.70 2.82
C ARG A 168 -8.38 -1.52 1.83
N LEU A 169 -7.14 -1.45 2.32
CA LEU A 169 -5.97 -1.34 1.47
C LEU A 169 -5.67 -2.65 0.71
N LEU A 170 -5.60 -3.77 1.41
CA LEU A 170 -5.15 -5.04 0.85
C LEU A 170 -6.19 -5.70 -0.06
N GLU A 171 -7.48 -5.53 0.21
CA GLU A 171 -8.57 -6.05 -0.62
C GLU A 171 -8.65 -5.36 -1.99
N ARG A 172 -7.96 -4.22 -2.18
CA ARG A 172 -7.85 -3.58 -3.50
C ARG A 172 -7.02 -4.40 -4.48
N ALA A 173 -6.11 -5.24 -3.97
CA ALA A 173 -5.34 -6.17 -4.79
C ALA A 173 -6.19 -7.41 -5.10
N ALA A 174 -6.82 -7.41 -6.27
CA ALA A 174 -7.62 -8.53 -6.74
C ALA A 174 -7.38 -8.81 -8.23
N LYS A 175 -7.82 -9.97 -8.71
CA LYS A 175 -7.95 -10.21 -10.15
C LYS A 175 -9.34 -9.81 -10.59
N LEU A 176 -9.41 -8.96 -11.61
CA LEU A 176 -10.66 -8.56 -12.23
C LEU A 176 -11.22 -9.67 -13.13
N SER A 177 -12.53 -9.90 -13.03
CA SER A 177 -13.28 -10.67 -14.03
C SER A 177 -13.58 -9.81 -15.26
N SER A 178 -13.84 -10.46 -16.40
CA SER A 178 -14.25 -9.79 -17.66
C SER A 178 -15.56 -9.01 -17.55
N GLN A 179 -16.37 -9.28 -16.52
CA GLN A 179 -17.59 -8.54 -16.18
C GLN A 179 -17.39 -7.97 -14.78
N LEU A 180 -17.23 -6.65 -14.70
CA LEU A 180 -16.95 -5.93 -13.46
C LEU A 180 -18.19 -5.96 -12.54
N GLY A 181 -18.13 -6.76 -11.47
CA GLY A 181 -19.17 -6.82 -10.44
C GLY A 181 -18.59 -6.47 -9.07
N VAL A 182 -19.26 -5.57 -8.35
CA VAL A 182 -18.91 -5.19 -6.97
C VAL A 182 -19.70 -6.07 -6.00
N SER A 183 -19.05 -6.72 -5.03
CA SER A 183 -19.76 -7.37 -3.92
C SER A 183 -18.90 -7.52 -2.67
N ALA A 184 -19.60 -7.59 -1.53
CA ALA A 184 -19.26 -7.12 -0.20
C ALA A 184 -18.26 -7.97 0.62
N TYR A 185 -17.82 -7.35 1.72
CA TYR A 185 -16.63 -7.63 2.52
C TYR A 185 -16.92 -8.35 3.85
N ILE A 186 -16.05 -9.28 4.28
CA ILE A 186 -16.04 -9.81 5.66
C ILE A 186 -14.60 -9.81 6.23
N PRO A 187 -14.30 -8.95 7.22
CA PRO A 187 -13.00 -8.88 7.88
C PRO A 187 -12.79 -9.94 8.97
N THR A 188 -11.62 -10.58 8.98
CA THR A 188 -10.94 -11.04 10.21
C THR A 188 -9.44 -10.75 10.05
N ASN A 189 -8.70 -10.37 11.12
CA ASN A 189 -7.24 -10.10 11.33
C ASN A 189 -6.22 -10.11 10.14
N VAL A 190 -5.02 -9.50 10.22
CA VAL A 190 -4.09 -9.38 9.05
C VAL A 190 -3.67 -10.74 8.44
N ILE A 191 -3.51 -11.77 9.28
CA ILE A 191 -3.34 -13.16 8.84
C ILE A 191 -4.56 -13.64 8.04
N SER A 192 -5.75 -13.21 8.45
CA SER A 192 -7.03 -13.51 7.81
C SER A 192 -7.43 -12.54 6.68
N ILE A 193 -6.73 -11.41 6.48
CA ILE A 193 -6.84 -10.58 5.27
C ILE A 193 -6.06 -11.21 4.12
N THR A 194 -4.79 -11.56 4.36
CA THR A 194 -3.93 -12.09 3.30
C THR A 194 -4.30 -13.53 2.95
N ASP A 195 -4.16 -13.90 1.68
CA ASP A 195 -4.40 -15.26 1.19
C ASP A 195 -3.27 -16.26 1.51
N GLY A 196 -2.32 -15.85 2.37
CA GLY A 196 -1.15 -16.61 2.73
C GLY A 196 -0.05 -15.70 3.28
N GLN A 197 0.90 -16.29 3.96
CA GLN A 197 2.01 -15.59 4.59
C GLN A 197 3.31 -16.36 4.40
N ILE A 198 4.39 -15.61 4.15
CA ILE A 198 5.76 -16.12 4.19
C ILE A 198 6.37 -15.66 5.50
N PHE A 199 6.71 -16.60 6.37
CA PHE A 199 7.36 -16.32 7.64
C PHE A 199 8.87 -16.52 7.50
N LEU A 200 9.62 -15.47 7.81
CA LEU A 200 11.09 -15.52 7.82
C LEU A 200 11.60 -15.70 9.24
N SER A 201 12.45 -16.70 9.47
CA SER A 201 13.02 -16.99 10.79
C SER A 201 14.43 -16.44 10.93
N ALA A 202 14.70 -15.75 12.03
CA ALA A 202 16.04 -15.31 12.38
C ALA A 202 16.98 -16.50 12.63
N ASP A 203 16.48 -17.59 13.22
CA ASP A 203 17.29 -18.78 13.52
C ASP A 203 17.80 -19.45 12.23
N LEU A 204 16.92 -19.57 11.22
CA LEU A 204 17.30 -20.11 9.91
C LEU A 204 18.31 -19.20 9.20
N PHE A 205 18.12 -17.89 9.29
CA PHE A 205 19.06 -16.92 8.73
C PHE A 205 20.44 -16.99 9.38
N ASN A 206 20.48 -17.08 10.70
CA ASN A 206 21.70 -17.20 11.49
C ASN A 206 22.41 -18.54 11.26
N ALA A 207 21.65 -19.60 10.96
CA ALA A 207 22.17 -20.89 10.52
C ALA A 207 22.68 -20.90 9.06
N GLY A 208 22.64 -19.75 8.37
CA GLY A 208 23.14 -19.61 6.99
C GLY A 208 22.14 -20.00 5.90
N ILE A 209 20.92 -20.41 6.26
CA ILE A 209 19.87 -20.78 5.30
C ILE A 209 19.24 -19.51 4.73
N ARG A 210 19.38 -19.31 3.41
CA ARG A 210 18.83 -18.15 2.68
C ARG A 210 18.18 -18.61 1.36
N PRO A 211 16.91 -18.25 1.09
CA PRO A 211 16.03 -17.42 1.92
C PRO A 211 15.58 -18.15 3.20
N ALA A 212 15.48 -17.42 4.30
CA ALA A 212 15.23 -17.95 5.64
C ALA A 212 13.75 -18.28 5.90
N ILE A 213 13.10 -18.97 4.94
CA ILE A 213 11.66 -19.28 4.99
C ILE A 213 11.42 -20.42 5.96
N ASN A 214 10.59 -20.17 6.98
CA ASN A 214 10.09 -21.22 7.85
C ASN A 214 8.90 -21.91 7.18
N VAL A 215 9.13 -23.11 6.65
CA VAL A 215 8.12 -23.87 5.90
C VAL A 215 6.94 -24.32 6.77
N GLY A 216 7.16 -24.55 8.06
CA GLY A 216 6.10 -25.00 8.98
C GLY A 216 5.08 -23.93 9.35
N ILE A 217 5.51 -22.65 9.40
CA ILE A 217 4.64 -21.51 9.76
C ILE A 217 4.11 -20.78 8.52
N SER A 218 4.88 -20.80 7.42
CA SER A 218 4.47 -20.18 6.16
C SER A 218 3.33 -20.97 5.51
N VAL A 219 2.30 -20.26 5.05
CA VAL A 219 1.09 -20.89 4.48
C VAL A 219 0.68 -20.16 3.22
N SER A 220 0.16 -20.90 2.24
CA SER A 220 -0.58 -20.34 1.12
C SER A 220 -1.98 -20.96 1.09
N ARG A 221 -3.02 -20.13 1.16
CA ARG A 221 -4.43 -20.56 1.04
C ARG A 221 -4.83 -20.82 -0.40
N VAL A 222 -4.17 -20.16 -1.36
CA VAL A 222 -4.35 -20.44 -2.79
C VAL A 222 -3.82 -21.82 -3.16
N GLY A 223 -2.81 -22.30 -2.42
CA GLY A 223 -2.27 -23.64 -2.57
C GLY A 223 -1.66 -23.87 -3.94
N SER A 224 -1.84 -25.09 -4.47
CA SER A 224 -1.26 -25.48 -5.75
C SER A 224 -1.90 -24.76 -6.93
N VAL A 225 -3.08 -24.15 -6.81
CA VAL A 225 -3.79 -23.51 -7.94
C VAL A 225 -2.92 -22.47 -8.66
N ALA A 226 -2.10 -21.73 -7.91
CA ALA A 226 -1.18 -20.72 -8.44
C ALA A 226 0.10 -21.30 -9.11
N GLN A 227 0.30 -22.62 -9.09
CA GLN A 227 1.47 -23.28 -9.67
C GLN A 227 1.21 -23.78 -11.08
N ILE A 228 2.24 -23.69 -11.93
CA ILE A 228 2.24 -24.33 -13.24
C ILE A 228 2.19 -25.86 -13.10
N LYS A 229 1.62 -26.56 -14.09
CA LYS A 229 1.40 -28.02 -14.05
C LYS A 229 2.65 -28.82 -13.71
N ALA A 230 3.79 -28.48 -14.29
CA ALA A 230 5.07 -29.14 -14.02
C ALA A 230 5.51 -28.98 -12.55
N MET A 231 5.35 -27.78 -11.98
CA MET A 231 5.72 -27.51 -10.58
C MET A 231 4.82 -28.28 -9.61
N LYS A 232 3.52 -28.40 -9.89
CA LYS A 232 2.58 -29.15 -9.04
C LYS A 232 3.03 -30.60 -8.79
N GLN A 233 3.53 -31.27 -9.83
CA GLN A 233 3.97 -32.66 -9.76
C GLN A 233 5.20 -32.83 -8.86
N VAL A 234 6.12 -31.87 -8.91
CA VAL A 234 7.40 -31.91 -8.19
C VAL A 234 7.28 -31.36 -6.77
N ALA A 235 6.55 -30.27 -6.58
CA ALA A 235 6.45 -29.56 -5.31
C ALA A 235 5.67 -30.32 -4.24
N ALA A 236 4.73 -31.19 -4.61
CA ALA A 236 3.98 -32.01 -3.66
C ALA A 236 4.92 -32.93 -2.86
N ILE A 237 5.80 -33.63 -3.57
CA ILE A 237 6.80 -34.55 -2.99
C ILE A 237 7.80 -33.79 -2.12
N LEU A 238 8.29 -32.64 -2.60
CA LEU A 238 9.25 -31.81 -1.87
C LEU A 238 8.68 -31.26 -0.56
N LYS A 239 7.42 -30.83 -0.56
CA LYS A 239 6.82 -30.24 0.64
C LYS A 239 6.70 -31.27 1.77
N GLU A 240 6.25 -32.48 1.45
CA GLU A 240 6.15 -33.58 2.41
C GLU A 240 7.52 -33.95 2.96
N ALA A 241 8.52 -34.14 2.09
CA ALA A 241 9.88 -34.48 2.49
C ALA A 241 10.52 -33.41 3.41
N ILE A 242 10.32 -32.12 3.13
CA ILE A 242 10.85 -31.03 3.95
C ILE A 242 10.15 -30.98 5.33
N GLN A 243 8.85 -31.24 5.37
CA GLN A 243 8.09 -31.26 6.62
C GLN A 243 8.55 -32.41 7.52
N GLU A 244 8.71 -33.62 6.98
CA GLU A 244 9.20 -34.80 7.70
C GLU A 244 10.62 -34.57 8.25
N GLN A 245 11.52 -34.00 7.45
CA GLN A 245 12.87 -33.69 7.92
C GLN A 245 12.89 -32.63 9.02
N MET A 246 12.01 -31.62 8.96
CA MET A 246 11.87 -30.63 10.03
C MET A 246 11.38 -31.26 11.34
N GLU A 247 10.39 -32.14 11.28
CA GLU A 247 9.87 -32.85 12.46
C GLU A 247 10.95 -33.76 13.06
N LEU A 248 11.68 -34.51 12.24
CA LEU A 248 12.78 -35.36 12.70
C LEU A 248 13.88 -34.54 13.38
N PHE A 249 14.24 -33.40 12.81
CA PHE A 249 15.25 -32.51 13.38
C PHE A 249 14.83 -31.96 14.75
N LEU A 250 13.57 -31.53 14.90
CA LEU A 250 13.04 -31.07 16.18
C LEU A 250 13.02 -32.17 17.25
N LEU A 251 12.68 -33.40 16.86
CA LEU A 251 12.72 -34.56 17.76
C LEU A 251 14.15 -34.87 18.22
N GLN A 252 15.14 -34.82 17.31
CA GLN A 252 16.54 -35.03 17.66
C GLN A 252 17.09 -33.96 18.63
N GLU A 253 16.70 -32.70 18.44
CA GLU A 253 17.01 -31.60 19.36
C GLU A 253 16.40 -31.80 20.75
N GLN A 254 15.17 -32.32 20.84
CA GLN A 254 14.53 -32.62 22.12
C GLN A 254 15.21 -33.80 22.84
N VAL A 255 15.59 -34.86 22.11
CA VAL A 255 16.31 -36.00 22.69
C VAL A 255 17.67 -35.56 23.26
N LYS A 256 18.41 -34.69 22.57
CA LYS A 256 19.69 -34.14 23.05
C LYS A 256 19.58 -33.28 24.31
N LYS A 257 18.39 -32.81 24.69
CA LYS A 257 18.16 -32.01 25.91
C LYS A 257 17.73 -32.87 27.11
N ILE A 258 17.49 -34.17 26.90
CA ILE A 258 17.05 -35.11 27.95
C ILE A 258 18.25 -35.82 28.59
N ASP A 259 19.41 -35.83 27.92
CA ASP A 259 20.72 -36.24 28.47
C ASP A 259 21.51 -35.03 29.00
#